data_AF-A0A075MT89-F1
#
_entry.id   AF-A0A075MT89-F1
#
_cell.length_a   1.000
_cell.length_b   1.000
_cell.length_c   1.000
_cell.angle_alpha   90.00
_cell.angle_beta   90.00
_cell.angle_gamma   90.00
#
_symmetry.space_group_name_H-M   'P 1'
#
loop_
_entity.id
_entity.type
_entity.pdbx_description
1 polymer ?
#
loop_
_entity_poly.entity_id
_entity_poly.type
_entity_poly.pdbx_seq_one_letter_code
_entity_poly.pdbx_strand_id
1 'polypeptide(L)'
;MAEAKRGRFADEKADFNPRTWLTKYRRNSIGYLVKMLLFYHGIGVGLLVAGTLILEQIIPGYQEPDIPRSLIGVLSAGPLEETVFFGVPFYVFNSSHAVIVTGAMWAVLHIFNTPNIELASLAFGNWLFVIPSLFFSLRTWASGKGWFSVVVHSAWNGIFFAAGCWGGDINCTMLEPDPFTNFLMAGLSAALLAGTYVLYRWRKKREQAATGRIQ
;
A
#
# COMPACT_ATOMS: atom_id res chain seq x y z
N MET A 1 10.35 -20.61 -27.77
CA MET A 1 9.52 -19.40 -27.53
C MET A 1 8.11 -19.67 -27.01
N ALA A 2 7.38 -20.67 -27.53
CA ALA A 2 6.01 -20.98 -27.09
C ALA A 2 5.92 -21.47 -25.62
N GLU A 3 6.87 -22.28 -25.19
CA GLU A 3 6.95 -22.80 -23.81
C GLU A 3 7.23 -21.70 -22.77
N ALA A 4 8.14 -20.78 -23.08
CA ALA A 4 8.40 -19.58 -22.26
C ALA A 4 7.20 -18.61 -22.21
N LYS A 5 6.32 -18.60 -23.21
CA LYS A 5 5.04 -17.86 -23.15
C LYS A 5 4.02 -18.60 -22.28
N ARG A 6 3.94 -19.93 -22.39
CA ARG A 6 3.05 -20.79 -21.58
C ARG A 6 3.40 -20.72 -20.08
N GLY A 7 4.68 -20.73 -19.73
CA GLY A 7 5.15 -20.55 -18.36
C GLY A 7 4.77 -19.17 -17.78
N ARG A 8 5.00 -18.09 -18.55
CA ARG A 8 4.61 -16.73 -18.12
C ARG A 8 3.11 -16.58 -17.85
N PHE A 9 2.27 -17.16 -18.70
CA PHE A 9 0.81 -17.12 -18.51
C PHE A 9 0.37 -17.95 -17.30
N ALA A 10 0.97 -19.12 -17.08
CA ALA A 10 0.68 -19.95 -15.91
C ALA A 10 1.04 -19.22 -14.60
N ASP A 11 2.17 -18.50 -14.58
CA ASP A 11 2.57 -17.70 -13.43
C ASP A 11 1.60 -16.56 -13.15
N GLU A 12 1.16 -15.84 -14.18
CA GLU A 12 0.18 -14.77 -14.06
C GLU A 12 -1.17 -15.29 -13.56
N LYS A 13 -1.66 -16.40 -14.12
CA LYS A 13 -2.90 -17.05 -13.67
C LYS A 13 -2.81 -17.47 -12.21
N ALA A 14 -1.66 -17.99 -11.78
CA ALA A 14 -1.45 -18.37 -10.40
C ALA A 14 -1.44 -17.13 -9.49
N ASP A 15 -0.78 -16.04 -9.89
CA ASP A 15 -0.69 -14.83 -9.08
C ASP A 15 -1.99 -14.01 -9.06
N PHE A 16 -2.86 -14.11 -10.07
CA PHE A 16 -4.20 -13.51 -10.02
C PHE A 16 -5.19 -14.29 -9.15
N ASN A 17 -4.92 -15.56 -8.85
CA ASN A 17 -5.82 -16.39 -8.06
C ASN A 17 -5.80 -15.97 -6.57
N PRO A 18 -6.93 -15.59 -5.96
CA PRO A 18 -7.00 -15.20 -4.54
C PRO A 18 -6.41 -16.21 -3.57
N ARG A 19 -6.43 -17.51 -3.91
CA ARG A 19 -5.85 -18.58 -3.10
C ARG A 19 -4.33 -18.47 -2.91
N THR A 20 -3.65 -17.68 -3.74
CA THR A 20 -2.19 -17.51 -3.68
C THR A 20 -1.76 -16.15 -3.13
N TRP A 21 -2.71 -15.28 -2.75
CA TRP A 21 -2.41 -13.89 -2.40
C TRP A 21 -1.60 -13.73 -1.11
N LEU A 22 -1.50 -14.78 -0.29
CA LEU A 22 -0.64 -14.82 0.90
C LEU A 22 0.81 -15.24 0.60
N THR A 23 1.13 -15.54 -0.66
CA THR A 23 2.45 -16.03 -1.08
C THR A 23 3.17 -15.00 -1.94
N LYS A 24 4.51 -15.05 -1.96
CA LYS A 24 5.32 -14.20 -2.85
C LYS A 24 4.91 -14.37 -4.32
N TYR A 25 5.13 -13.34 -5.13
CA TYR A 25 4.92 -13.45 -6.56
C TYR A 25 5.88 -14.47 -7.17
N ARG A 26 5.40 -15.17 -8.21
CA ARG A 26 6.25 -16.08 -8.98
C ARG A 26 7.30 -15.34 -9.81
N ARG A 27 6.99 -14.09 -10.16
CA ARG A 27 7.88 -13.17 -10.87
C ARG A 27 7.90 -11.83 -10.15
N ASN A 28 9.07 -11.18 -10.10
CA ASN A 28 9.20 -9.87 -9.45
C ASN A 28 9.93 -8.83 -10.33
N SER A 29 10.00 -9.03 -11.65
CA SER A 29 10.50 -8.00 -12.57
C SER A 29 9.64 -6.73 -12.47
N ILE A 30 10.22 -5.55 -12.67
CA ILE A 30 9.50 -4.27 -12.49
C ILE A 30 8.20 -4.24 -13.32
N GLY A 31 8.26 -4.55 -14.62
CA GLY A 31 7.05 -4.59 -15.46
C GLY A 31 6.00 -5.61 -15.03
N TYR A 32 6.40 -6.67 -14.30
CA TYR A 32 5.45 -7.62 -13.73
C TYR A 32 4.77 -7.06 -12.49
N LEU A 33 5.53 -6.40 -11.62
CA LEU A 33 4.97 -5.73 -10.44
C LEU A 33 4.05 -4.58 -10.84
N VAL A 34 4.34 -3.83 -11.90
CA VAL A 34 3.41 -2.84 -12.47
C VAL A 34 2.11 -3.52 -12.93
N LYS A 35 2.19 -4.68 -13.60
CA LYS A 35 0.99 -5.44 -13.97
C LYS A 35 0.17 -5.87 -12.73
N MET A 36 0.84 -6.34 -11.68
CA MET A 36 0.17 -6.74 -10.44
C MET A 36 -0.43 -5.52 -9.72
N LEU A 37 0.28 -4.39 -9.68
CA LEU A 37 -0.22 -3.12 -9.14
C LEU A 37 -1.56 -2.76 -9.78
N LEU A 38 -1.59 -2.69 -11.12
CA LEU A 38 -2.79 -2.37 -11.89
C LEU A 38 -3.93 -3.37 -11.64
N PHE A 39 -3.61 -4.65 -11.46
CA PHE A 39 -4.61 -5.67 -11.14
C PHE A 39 -5.25 -5.46 -9.77
N TYR A 40 -4.46 -5.35 -8.70
CA TYR A 40 -5.00 -5.17 -7.34
C TYR A 40 -5.69 -3.82 -7.18
N HIS A 41 -5.07 -2.75 -7.67
CA HIS A 41 -5.64 -1.41 -7.58
C HIS A 41 -6.87 -1.26 -8.48
N GLY A 42 -6.91 -1.96 -9.63
CA GLY A 42 -8.11 -2.04 -10.46
C GLY A 42 -9.29 -2.70 -9.75
N ILE A 43 -9.06 -3.80 -9.03
CA ILE A 43 -10.08 -4.41 -8.15
C ILE A 43 -10.50 -3.41 -7.06
N GLY A 44 -9.53 -2.75 -6.42
CA GLY A 44 -9.78 -1.76 -5.37
C GLY A 44 -10.65 -0.60 -5.86
N VAL A 45 -10.33 -0.02 -7.02
CA VAL A 45 -11.13 1.06 -7.63
C VAL A 45 -12.54 0.58 -7.94
N GLY A 46 -12.69 -0.63 -8.49
CA GLY A 46 -14.00 -1.22 -8.74
C GLY A 46 -14.83 -1.38 -7.46
N LEU A 47 -14.20 -1.85 -6.38
CA LEU A 47 -14.84 -2.01 -5.06
C LEU A 47 -15.19 -0.66 -4.43
N LEU A 48 -14.32 0.35 -4.54
CA LEU A 48 -14.60 1.71 -4.09
C LEU A 48 -15.85 2.24 -4.80
N VAL A 49 -15.85 2.26 -6.13
CA VAL A 49 -16.95 2.84 -6.90
C VAL A 49 -18.27 2.10 -6.64
N ALA A 50 -18.25 0.76 -6.73
CA ALA A 50 -19.45 -0.02 -6.48
C ALA A 50 -19.93 0.09 -5.02
N GLY A 51 -19.00 0.11 -4.07
CA GLY A 51 -19.28 0.24 -2.65
C GLY A 51 -19.92 1.57 -2.29
N THR A 52 -19.33 2.68 -2.74
CA THR A 52 -19.86 4.03 -2.53
C THR A 52 -21.29 4.14 -3.08
N LEU A 53 -21.54 3.68 -4.32
CA LEU A 53 -22.89 3.70 -4.92
C LEU A 53 -23.94 2.91 -4.11
N ILE A 54 -23.54 1.79 -3.49
CA ILE A 54 -24.42 0.99 -2.64
C ILE A 54 -24.66 1.69 -1.29
N LEU A 55 -23.61 2.24 -0.69
CA LEU A 55 -23.67 2.86 0.64
C LEU A 55 -24.50 4.14 0.65
N GLU A 56 -24.42 4.95 -0.41
CA GLU A 56 -25.28 6.13 -0.61
C GLU A 56 -26.77 5.79 -0.60
N GLN A 57 -27.15 4.55 -0.96
CA GLN A 57 -28.55 4.10 -0.97
C GLN A 57 -28.99 3.51 0.37
N ILE A 58 -28.06 2.99 1.17
CA ILE A 58 -28.38 2.21 2.38
C ILE A 58 -28.18 3.03 3.66
N ILE A 59 -27.19 3.93 3.67
CA ILE A 59 -26.86 4.77 4.82
C ILE A 59 -27.43 6.17 4.56
N PRO A 60 -28.50 6.59 5.25
CA PRO A 60 -29.09 7.90 5.04
C PRO A 60 -28.09 9.03 5.27
N GLY A 61 -27.93 9.89 4.27
CA GLY A 61 -27.01 11.03 4.35
C GLY A 61 -25.53 10.67 4.23
N TYR A 62 -25.19 9.45 3.80
CA TYR A 62 -23.81 9.08 3.53
C TYR A 62 -23.20 9.98 2.46
N GLN A 63 -22.00 10.48 2.75
CA GLN A 63 -21.14 11.16 1.78
C GLN A 63 -19.72 10.67 1.99
N GLU A 64 -19.03 10.32 0.90
CA GLU A 64 -17.61 9.98 0.99
C GLU A 64 -16.85 11.20 1.57
N PRO A 65 -16.02 11.00 2.61
CA PRO A 65 -15.38 12.11 3.29
C PRO A 65 -14.34 12.79 2.40
N ASP A 66 -14.50 14.11 2.23
CA ASP A 66 -13.45 14.97 1.68
C ASP A 66 -12.54 15.45 2.83
N ILE A 67 -11.26 15.11 2.76
CA ILE A 67 -10.26 15.60 3.71
C ILE A 67 -9.23 16.41 2.92
N PRO A 68 -9.01 17.68 3.30
CA PRO A 68 -7.90 18.46 2.75
C PRO A 68 -6.59 17.69 2.86
N ARG A 69 -5.86 17.63 1.74
CA ARG A 69 -4.58 16.94 1.69
C ARG A 69 -3.47 17.93 1.34
N SER A 70 -2.30 17.71 1.93
CA SER A 70 -1.07 18.31 1.46
C SER A 70 -0.30 17.32 0.59
N LEU A 71 0.40 17.82 -0.44
CA LEU A 71 1.24 17.00 -1.30
C LEU A 71 2.31 16.24 -0.47
N ILE A 72 2.94 16.91 0.50
CA ILE A 72 3.91 16.26 1.38
C ILE A 72 3.28 15.15 2.22
N GLY A 73 2.06 15.33 2.73
CA GLY A 73 1.34 14.31 3.50
C GLY A 73 1.05 13.07 2.66
N VAL A 74 0.47 13.24 1.47
CA VAL A 74 0.11 12.11 0.60
C VAL A 74 1.34 11.36 0.07
N LEU A 75 2.44 12.06 -0.20
CA LEU A 75 3.69 11.44 -0.64
C LEU A 75 4.41 10.73 0.53
N SER A 76 4.36 11.30 1.74
CA SER A 76 4.97 10.71 2.94
C SER A 76 4.22 9.47 3.45
N ALA A 77 2.91 9.37 3.17
CA ALA A 77 2.11 8.18 3.49
C ALA A 77 2.75 6.89 2.96
N GLY A 78 3.30 6.89 1.73
CA GLY A 78 3.99 5.72 1.17
C GLY A 78 5.12 5.20 2.07
N PRO A 79 6.19 5.99 2.35
CA PRO A 79 7.24 5.61 3.28
C PRO A 79 6.75 5.24 4.67
N LEU A 80 5.84 6.03 5.24
CA LEU A 80 5.34 5.83 6.60
C LEU A 80 4.57 4.51 6.73
N GLU A 81 3.55 4.33 5.90
CA GLU A 81 2.61 3.22 6.00
C GLU A 81 3.23 1.90 5.51
N GLU A 82 3.92 1.90 4.37
CA GLU A 82 4.57 0.70 3.86
C GLU A 82 5.65 0.21 4.82
N THR A 83 6.36 1.13 5.48
CA THR A 83 7.36 0.74 6.47
C THR A 83 6.71 0.20 7.74
N VAL A 84 5.79 0.95 8.34
CA VAL A 84 5.22 0.63 9.66
C VAL A 84 4.37 -0.64 9.60
N PHE A 85 3.53 -0.79 8.58
CA PHE A 85 2.57 -1.89 8.51
C PHE A 85 3.05 -3.09 7.70
N PHE A 86 4.09 -2.95 6.88
CA PHE A 86 4.56 -4.07 6.04
C PHE A 86 6.05 -4.35 6.21
N GLY A 87 6.92 -3.37 6.00
CA GLY A 87 8.37 -3.54 6.01
C GLY A 87 8.95 -3.98 7.36
N VAL A 88 8.69 -3.21 8.43
CA VAL A 88 9.16 -3.53 9.79
C VAL A 88 8.58 -4.86 10.28
N PRO A 89 7.26 -5.12 10.22
CA PRO A 89 6.70 -6.41 10.62
C PRO A 89 7.31 -7.57 9.83
N PHE A 90 7.53 -7.41 8.53
CA PHE A 90 8.14 -8.45 7.70
C PHE A 90 9.57 -8.78 8.13
N TYR A 91 10.40 -7.77 8.39
CA TYR A 91 11.81 -8.00 8.75
C TYR A 91 12.02 -8.40 10.21
N VAL A 92 11.21 -7.92 11.13
CA VAL A 92 11.30 -8.27 12.55
C VAL A 92 10.80 -9.68 12.80
N PHE A 93 9.63 -10.04 12.28
CA PHE A 93 8.98 -11.33 12.61
C PHE A 93 9.27 -12.44 11.60
N ASN A 94 9.82 -12.12 10.42
CA ASN A 94 10.05 -13.08 9.34
C ASN A 94 8.81 -13.93 9.02
N SER A 95 7.64 -13.30 9.00
CA SER A 95 6.38 -14.00 8.82
C SER A 95 5.41 -13.16 8.01
N SER A 96 4.90 -13.72 6.92
CA SER A 96 3.81 -13.13 6.14
C SER A 96 2.54 -12.98 6.98
N HIS A 97 2.34 -13.79 8.02
CA HIS A 97 1.21 -13.66 8.94
C HIS A 97 1.29 -12.37 9.76
N ALA A 98 2.49 -11.99 10.22
CA ALA A 98 2.68 -10.73 10.95
C ALA A 98 2.29 -9.54 10.07
N VAL A 99 2.68 -9.57 8.79
CA VAL A 99 2.31 -8.54 7.80
C VAL A 99 0.82 -8.53 7.50
N ILE A 100 0.14 -9.69 7.50
CA ILE A 100 -1.32 -9.73 7.38
C ILE A 100 -2.00 -9.07 8.57
N VAL A 101 -1.54 -9.32 9.80
CA VAL A 101 -2.13 -8.70 10.99
C VAL A 101 -1.97 -7.19 10.94
N THR A 102 -0.76 -6.69 10.70
CA THR A 102 -0.50 -5.25 10.64
C THR A 102 -1.12 -4.60 9.40
N GLY A 103 -1.14 -5.29 8.26
CA GLY A 103 -1.84 -4.83 7.05
C GLY A 103 -3.35 -4.78 7.24
N ALA A 104 -3.96 -5.73 7.96
CA ALA A 104 -5.38 -5.69 8.29
C ALA A 104 -5.71 -4.51 9.22
N MET A 105 -4.84 -4.23 10.21
CA MET A 105 -4.95 -3.02 11.03
C MET A 105 -4.87 -1.76 10.17
N TRP A 106 -3.90 -1.69 9.25
CA TRP A 106 -3.77 -0.59 8.29
C TRP A 106 -5.05 -0.38 7.48
N ALA A 107 -5.63 -1.46 6.93
CA ALA A 107 -6.88 -1.38 6.18
C ALA A 107 -8.03 -0.88 7.07
N VAL A 108 -8.18 -1.38 8.29
CA VAL A 108 -9.24 -0.91 9.22
C VAL A 108 -9.07 0.56 9.57
N LEU A 109 -7.83 1.05 9.77
CA LEU A 109 -7.57 2.46 10.04
C LEU A 109 -8.05 3.37 8.90
N HIS A 110 -8.12 2.88 7.66
CA HIS A 110 -8.60 3.65 6.53
C HIS A 110 -10.10 3.98 6.60
N ILE A 111 -10.90 3.23 7.39
CA ILE A 111 -12.31 3.58 7.67
C ILE A 111 -12.39 4.94 8.39
N PHE A 112 -11.42 5.22 9.25
CA PHE A 112 -11.36 6.44 10.06
C PHE A 112 -10.62 7.58 9.36
N ASN A 113 -10.45 7.48 8.05
CA ASN A 113 -9.93 8.57 7.24
C ASN A 113 -11.05 9.60 7.01
N THR A 114 -11.52 10.22 8.10
CA THR A 114 -12.63 11.17 8.15
C THR A 114 -12.46 12.09 9.38
N PRO A 115 -12.94 13.35 9.34
CA PRO A 115 -12.85 14.26 10.49
C PRO A 115 -13.75 13.88 11.68
N ASN A 116 -14.75 13.01 11.50
CA ASN A 116 -15.65 12.58 12.58
C ASN A 116 -15.99 11.09 12.47
N ILE A 117 -16.45 10.48 13.56
CA ILE A 117 -16.68 9.02 13.67
C ILE A 117 -18.15 8.62 13.43
N GLU A 118 -18.93 9.48 12.77
CA GLU A 118 -20.31 9.19 12.45
C GLU A 118 -20.40 8.17 11.32
N LEU A 119 -21.40 7.28 11.37
CA LEU A 119 -21.54 6.21 10.37
C LEU A 119 -21.62 6.76 8.94
N ALA A 120 -22.27 7.91 8.74
CA ALA A 120 -22.48 8.53 7.45
C ALA A 120 -21.22 9.21 6.85
N SER A 121 -20.14 9.33 7.63
CA SER A 121 -18.91 10.01 7.22
C SER A 121 -17.69 9.10 7.22
N LEU A 122 -17.84 7.82 7.57
CA LEU A 122 -16.73 6.85 7.54
C LEU A 122 -16.27 6.65 6.09
N ALA A 123 -14.97 6.52 5.89
CA ALA A 123 -14.36 6.37 4.56
C ALA A 123 -14.46 4.92 4.06
N PHE A 124 -15.67 4.42 3.88
CA PHE A 124 -15.91 3.05 3.44
C PHE A 124 -15.40 2.79 2.03
N GLY A 125 -15.51 3.76 1.12
CA GLY A 125 -14.96 3.64 -0.24
C GLY A 125 -13.44 3.44 -0.19
N ASN A 126 -12.74 4.28 0.56
CA ASN A 126 -11.31 4.15 0.80
C ASN A 126 -10.94 2.81 1.46
N TRP A 127 -11.70 2.38 2.47
CA TRP A 127 -11.50 1.07 3.12
C TRP A 127 -11.63 -0.10 2.14
N LEU A 128 -12.65 -0.09 1.27
CA LEU A 128 -12.84 -1.12 0.26
C LEU A 128 -11.71 -1.14 -0.78
N PHE A 129 -11.19 0.03 -1.15
CA PHE A 129 -10.04 0.16 -2.05
C PHE A 129 -8.77 -0.50 -1.47
N VAL A 130 -8.49 -0.27 -0.19
CA VAL A 130 -7.22 -0.72 0.40
C VAL A 130 -7.17 -2.23 0.67
N ILE A 131 -8.31 -2.93 0.73
CA ILE A 131 -8.33 -4.38 0.97
C ILE A 131 -7.53 -5.17 -0.11
N PRO A 132 -7.78 -5.00 -1.42
CA PRO A 132 -6.92 -5.58 -2.46
C PRO A 132 -5.47 -5.05 -2.40
N SER A 133 -5.29 -3.75 -2.13
CA SER A 133 -3.97 -3.11 -2.11
C SER A 133 -3.05 -3.66 -1.01
N LEU A 134 -3.61 -4.08 0.13
CA LEU A 134 -2.90 -4.82 1.18
C LEU A 134 -2.17 -6.04 0.61
N PHE A 135 -2.83 -6.83 -0.22
CA PHE A 135 -2.23 -8.03 -0.82
C PHE A 135 -1.14 -7.66 -1.81
N PHE A 136 -1.31 -6.57 -2.57
CA PHE A 136 -0.23 -6.06 -3.40
C PHE A 136 1.02 -5.74 -2.58
N SER A 137 0.90 -4.98 -1.49
CA SER A 137 2.03 -4.60 -0.64
C SER A 137 2.66 -5.82 0.02
N LEU A 138 1.87 -6.68 0.68
CA LEU A 138 2.32 -7.94 1.28
C LEU A 138 3.18 -8.76 0.31
N ARG A 139 2.67 -9.01 -0.89
CA ARG A 139 3.34 -9.87 -1.86
C ARG A 139 4.58 -9.22 -2.44
N THR A 140 4.58 -7.88 -2.58
CA THR A 140 5.74 -7.11 -3.04
C THR A 140 6.88 -7.18 -2.02
N TRP A 141 6.57 -7.01 -0.73
CA TRP A 141 7.51 -7.20 0.37
C TRP A 141 8.01 -8.65 0.45
N ALA A 142 7.12 -9.63 0.41
CA ALA A 142 7.47 -11.06 0.42
C ALA A 142 8.33 -11.48 -0.78
N SER A 143 8.28 -10.74 -1.89
CA SER A 143 9.09 -10.97 -3.09
C SER A 143 10.44 -10.25 -3.05
N GLY A 144 10.79 -9.61 -1.94
CA GLY A 144 12.05 -8.88 -1.74
C GLY A 144 12.10 -7.51 -2.44
N LYS A 145 10.95 -6.94 -2.82
CA LYS A 145 10.85 -5.68 -3.57
C LYS A 145 10.07 -4.59 -2.82
N GLY A 146 10.14 -4.58 -1.49
CA GLY A 146 9.42 -3.60 -0.65
C GLY A 146 9.62 -2.13 -1.05
N TRP A 147 10.81 -1.74 -1.52
CA TRP A 147 11.06 -0.40 -2.06
C TRP A 147 10.11 -0.02 -3.19
N PHE A 148 9.70 -0.99 -4.02
CA PHE A 148 8.75 -0.78 -5.10
C PHE A 148 7.38 -0.44 -4.52
N SER A 149 6.97 -1.13 -3.46
CA SER A 149 5.73 -0.88 -2.72
C SER A 149 5.68 0.56 -2.18
N VAL A 150 6.77 1.00 -1.53
CA VAL A 150 6.93 2.39 -1.04
C VAL A 150 6.74 3.40 -2.16
N VAL A 151 7.46 3.24 -3.27
CA VAL A 151 7.45 4.19 -4.38
C VAL A 151 6.08 4.25 -5.05
N VAL A 152 5.46 3.09 -5.33
CA VAL A 152 4.16 3.08 -6.01
C VAL A 152 3.02 3.52 -5.11
N HIS A 153 3.10 3.30 -3.79
CA HIS A 153 2.13 3.85 -2.85
C HIS A 153 2.19 5.39 -2.87
N SER A 154 3.37 5.99 -2.70
CA SER A 154 3.51 7.46 -2.83
C SER A 154 3.03 7.97 -4.18
N ALA A 155 3.42 7.29 -5.28
CA ALA A 155 3.02 7.70 -6.62
C ALA A 155 1.51 7.60 -6.82
N TRP A 156 0.87 6.55 -6.31
CA TRP A 156 -0.57 6.36 -6.40
C TRP A 156 -1.31 7.47 -5.64
N ASN A 157 -0.91 7.74 -4.40
CA ASN A 157 -1.48 8.82 -3.61
C ASN A 157 -1.27 10.18 -4.29
N GLY A 158 -0.10 10.41 -4.89
CA GLY A 158 0.19 11.61 -5.67
C GLY A 158 -0.68 11.76 -6.92
N ILE A 159 -0.98 10.67 -7.62
CA ILE A 159 -1.87 10.66 -8.79
C ILE A 159 -3.30 11.00 -8.37
N PHE A 160 -3.84 10.36 -7.33
CA PHE A 160 -5.19 10.65 -6.82
C PHE A 160 -5.31 12.05 -6.25
N PHE A 161 -4.29 12.50 -5.54
CA PHE A 161 -4.18 13.89 -5.10
C PHE A 161 -4.27 14.84 -6.29
N ALA A 162 -3.38 14.70 -7.29
CA ALA A 162 -3.38 15.58 -8.46
C ALA A 162 -4.70 15.55 -9.23
N ALA A 163 -5.33 14.36 -9.36
CA ALA A 163 -6.62 14.21 -10.00
C ALA A 163 -7.74 14.94 -9.23
N GLY A 164 -7.80 14.77 -7.91
CA GLY A 164 -8.79 15.45 -7.06
C GLY A 164 -8.59 16.96 -7.02
N CYS A 165 -7.35 17.44 -6.97
CA CYS A 165 -7.04 18.88 -7.05
C CYS A 165 -7.49 19.47 -8.40
N TRP A 166 -7.26 18.74 -9.49
CA TRP A 166 -7.64 19.19 -10.84
C TRP A 166 -9.15 19.17 -11.05
N GLY A 167 -9.84 18.16 -10.49
CA GLY A 167 -11.29 18.03 -10.53
C GLY A 167 -12.03 19.05 -9.65
N GLY A 168 -11.34 19.66 -8.67
CA GLY A 168 -11.95 20.52 -7.67
C GLY A 168 -12.64 19.73 -6.53
N ASP A 169 -12.37 18.42 -6.46
CA ASP A 169 -12.97 17.50 -5.48
C ASP A 169 -12.30 17.59 -4.11
N ILE A 170 -11.06 18.08 -4.04
CA ILE A 170 -10.26 18.15 -2.82
C ILE A 170 -9.60 19.54 -2.72
N ASN A 171 -9.62 20.14 -1.53
CA ASN A 171 -8.82 21.33 -1.25
C ASN A 171 -7.34 20.95 -1.05
N CYS A 172 -6.49 21.43 -1.96
CA CYS A 172 -5.11 20.96 -2.07
C CYS A 172 -4.08 22.01 -1.69
N THR A 173 -3.13 21.63 -0.84
CA THR A 173 -1.94 22.43 -0.53
C THR A 173 -0.66 21.66 -0.88
N MET A 174 0.44 22.37 -1.11
CA MET A 174 1.74 21.71 -1.32
C MET A 174 2.34 21.22 0.00
N LEU A 175 2.16 22.01 1.06
CA LEU A 175 2.70 21.79 2.39
C LEU A 175 1.58 21.86 3.41
N GLU A 176 1.81 21.23 4.57
CA GLU A 176 0.98 21.45 5.74
C GLU A 176 1.12 22.91 6.22
N PRO A 177 0.05 23.53 6.77
CA PRO A 177 0.13 24.90 7.28
C PRO A 177 1.18 25.09 8.38
N ASP A 178 1.41 24.05 9.19
CA ASP A 178 2.45 24.03 10.22
C ASP A 178 3.79 23.53 9.65
N PRO A 179 4.84 24.36 9.60
CA PRO A 179 6.16 23.95 9.12
C PRO A 179 6.75 22.78 9.90
N PHE A 180 6.48 22.68 11.21
CA PHE A 180 7.02 21.59 12.03
C PHE A 180 6.48 20.22 11.59
N THR A 181 5.20 20.14 11.25
CA THR A 181 4.57 18.93 10.70
C THR A 181 5.25 18.49 9.39
N ASN A 182 5.59 19.43 8.51
CA ASN A 182 6.30 19.12 7.26
C ASN A 182 7.68 18.47 7.52
N PHE A 183 8.47 19.07 8.42
CA PHE A 183 9.77 18.51 8.82
C PHE A 183 9.62 17.15 9.48
N LEU A 184 8.61 16.97 10.33
CA LEU A 184 8.34 15.72 11.01
C LEU A 184 7.99 14.61 10.01
N MET A 185 7.12 14.86 9.04
CA MET A 185 6.76 13.88 8.01
C MET A 185 7.95 13.45 7.17
N ALA A 186 8.76 14.40 6.70
CA ALA A 186 9.96 14.11 5.92
C ALA A 186 11.01 13.37 6.77
N GLY A 187 11.25 13.83 8.00
CA GLY A 187 12.20 13.24 8.94
C GLY A 187 11.83 11.81 9.35
N LEU A 188 10.57 11.57 9.71
CA LEU A 188 10.07 10.25 10.05
C LEU A 188 10.12 9.30 8.85
N SER A 189 9.74 9.77 7.66
CA SER A 189 9.85 8.98 6.43
C SER A 189 11.29 8.52 6.19
N ALA A 190 12.25 9.45 6.27
CA ALA A 190 13.67 9.13 6.10
C ALA A 190 14.18 8.16 7.18
N ALA A 191 13.84 8.40 8.45
CA ALA A 191 14.24 7.56 9.57
C ALA A 191 13.68 6.13 9.45
N LEU A 192 12.40 5.99 9.09
CA LEU A 192 11.73 4.71 8.91
C LEU A 192 12.30 3.92 7.73
N LEU A 193 12.55 4.57 6.60
CA LEU A 193 13.21 3.93 5.46
C LEU A 193 14.63 3.47 5.81
N ALA A 194 15.40 4.31 6.52
CA ALA A 194 16.73 3.95 6.98
C ALA A 194 16.69 2.75 7.96
N GLY A 195 15.81 2.79 8.96
CA GLY A 195 15.62 1.69 9.91
C GLY A 195 15.23 0.38 9.23
N THR A 196 14.31 0.45 8.27
CA THR A 196 13.88 -0.72 7.48
C THR A 196 14.99 -1.28 6.62
N TYR A 197 15.81 -0.41 6.02
CA TYR A 197 16.99 -0.83 5.29
C TYR A 197 18.03 -1.51 6.20
N VAL A 198 18.25 -1.00 7.41
CA VAL A 198 19.11 -1.64 8.41
C VAL A 198 18.58 -3.02 8.77
N LEU A 199 17.28 -3.17 9.03
CA LEU A 199 16.65 -4.46 9.32
C LEU A 199 16.82 -5.44 8.15
N TYR A 200 16.60 -4.99 6.91
CA TYR A 200 16.86 -5.78 5.71
C TYR A 200 18.31 -6.27 5.64
N ARG A 201 19.29 -5.38 5.85
CA ARG A 201 20.72 -5.71 5.80
C ARG A 201 21.11 -6.68 6.89
N TRP A 202 20.64 -6.45 8.12
CA TRP A 202 20.85 -7.34 9.25
C TRP A 202 20.34 -8.75 8.96
N ARG A 203 19.12 -8.84 8.43
CA ARG A 203 18.51 -10.12 8.07
C ARG A 203 19.27 -10.83 6.95
N LYS A 204 19.61 -10.12 5.87
CA LYS A 204 20.39 -10.68 4.75
C LYS A 204 21.71 -11.27 5.25
N LYS A 205 22.40 -10.60 6.17
CA LYS A 205 23.63 -11.10 6.79
C LYS A 205 23.40 -12.40 7.58
N ARG A 206 22.31 -12.50 8.34
CA ARG A 206 21.95 -13.73 9.08
C ARG A 206 21.63 -14.89 8.15
N GLU A 207 20.91 -14.66 7.06
CA GLU A 207 20.59 -15.69 6.06
C GLU A 207 21.86 -16.19 5.33
N GLN A 208 22.80 -15.29 5.03
CA GLN A 208 24.11 -15.65 4.47
C GLN A 208 24.96 -16.46 5.45
N ALA A 209 24.97 -16.10 6.74
CA ALA A 209 25.65 -16.87 7.79
C ALA A 209 25.07 -18.28 7.93
N ALA A 210 23.75 -18.40 7.97
CA ALA A 210 23.05 -19.68 8.11
C ALA A 210 23.26 -20.62 6.91
N THR A 211 23.54 -20.07 5.72
CA THR A 211 23.77 -20.86 4.50
C THR A 211 25.25 -21.13 4.22
N GLY A 212 26.17 -20.79 5.12
CA GLY A 212 27.61 -21.00 4.94
C GLY A 212 28.22 -20.17 3.81
N ARG A 213 27.55 -19.08 3.39
CA ARG A 213 28.02 -18.18 2.32
C ARG A 213 28.83 -16.99 2.84
N ILE A 214 29.30 -17.07 4.07
CA ILE A 214 30.30 -16.15 4.61
C ILE A 214 31.65 -16.84 4.47
N GLN A 215 32.46 -16.38 3.51
CA GLN A 215 33.92 -16.39 3.63
C GLN A 215 34.33 -15.09 4.33
#